data_AF-A0AAV4XPC9-F1
#
_entry.id   AF-A0AAV4XPC9-F1
#
_cell.length_a   1.000
_cell.length_b   1.000
_cell.length_c   1.000
_cell.angle_alpha   90.00
_cell.angle_beta   90.00
_cell.angle_gamma   90.00
#
_symmetry.space_group_name_H-M   'P 1'
#
loop_
_entity.id
_entity.type
_entity.pdbx_description
1 polymer ?
#
loop_
_entity_poly.entity_id
_entity_poly.type
_entity_poly.pdbx_seq_one_letter_code
_entity_poly.pdbx_strand_id
1 'polypeptide(L)'
;MVRFADSVGLDLTNVRHFTEEESDLPRSDKNNKTFFNELSGQNEVRRVVSRENISIFQDNHQLILEFEQPGGEAEFLERVHNQKICLENVIVSNLKVTGIVKILNLGFEKEVAVRYTLNEWMSFFEEKAEFLPGSSDGVTDKFSFLLPLFISHLEIG
;
A
#
# COMPACT_ATOMS: atom_id res chain seq x y z
N MET A 1 2.58 -48.17 -3.27
CA MET A 1 2.56 -46.78 -3.77
C MET A 1 1.23 -46.19 -3.34
N VAL A 2 1.26 -45.22 -2.42
CA VAL A 2 0.04 -44.58 -1.90
C VAL A 2 -0.22 -43.34 -2.76
N ARG A 3 -1.39 -43.27 -3.38
CA ARG A 3 -1.86 -42.09 -4.11
C ARG A 3 -3.01 -41.46 -3.31
N PHE A 4 -2.90 -40.18 -3.03
CA PHE A 4 -3.96 -39.40 -2.41
C PHE A 4 -4.69 -38.64 -3.52
N ALA A 5 -5.95 -39.00 -3.75
CA ALA A 5 -6.89 -38.22 -4.56
C ALA A 5 -7.89 -37.57 -3.60
N ASP A 6 -8.21 -36.29 -3.81
CA ASP A 6 -9.35 -35.66 -3.15
C ASP A 6 -10.67 -36.25 -3.73
N SER A 7 -11.77 -36.03 -3.02
CA SER A 7 -13.16 -36.48 -3.22
C SER A 7 -13.80 -36.19 -4.59
N VAL A 8 -13.02 -35.72 -5.58
CA VAL A 8 -13.42 -35.49 -6.98
C VAL A 8 -12.53 -36.21 -8.01
N GLY A 9 -11.54 -37.01 -7.58
CA GLY A 9 -10.81 -37.95 -8.45
C GLY A 9 -9.78 -37.33 -9.40
N LEU A 10 -9.27 -36.13 -9.12
CA LEU A 10 -8.23 -35.49 -9.93
C LEU A 10 -6.84 -35.65 -9.30
N ASP A 11 -5.84 -35.99 -10.12
CA ASP A 11 -4.46 -36.19 -9.70
C ASP A 11 -3.84 -34.84 -9.26
N LEU A 12 -3.58 -34.68 -7.96
CA LEU A 12 -2.84 -33.56 -7.38
C LEU A 12 -1.34 -33.80 -7.58
N THR A 13 -0.81 -33.55 -8.78
CA THR A 13 0.64 -33.44 -8.96
C THR A 13 0.97 -32.43 -10.04
N ASN A 14 1.44 -31.25 -9.63
CA ASN A 14 2.08 -30.30 -10.53
C ASN A 14 3.59 -30.34 -10.24
N VAL A 15 4.30 -31.23 -10.95
CA VAL A 15 5.76 -31.24 -10.93
C VAL A 15 6.24 -30.25 -11.98
N ARG A 16 6.75 -29.10 -11.54
CA ARG A 16 7.51 -28.19 -12.40
C ARG A 16 8.98 -28.57 -12.33
N HIS A 17 9.51 -29.10 -13.44
CA HIS A 17 10.94 -29.21 -13.66
C HIS A 17 11.46 -27.83 -14.07
N PHE A 18 12.38 -27.27 -13.27
CA PHE A 18 13.14 -26.10 -13.65
C PHE A 18 14.44 -26.59 -14.30
N THR A 19 14.57 -26.41 -15.61
CA THR A 19 15.86 -26.45 -16.28
C THR A 19 16.53 -25.09 -16.10
N GLU A 20 17.77 -25.09 -15.59
CA GLU A 20 18.65 -23.92 -15.58
C GLU A 20 18.92 -23.49 -17.02
N GLU A 21 18.12 -22.57 -17.56
CA GLU A 21 18.43 -21.71 -18.70
C GLU A 21 17.19 -20.85 -19.05
N GLU A 22 16.79 -19.93 -18.16
CA GLU A 22 16.12 -18.70 -18.61
C GLU A 22 16.19 -17.61 -17.54
N SER A 23 16.96 -16.57 -17.85
CA SER A 23 17.10 -15.35 -17.08
C SER A 23 15.85 -14.50 -17.20
N ASP A 24 14.80 -14.83 -16.45
CA ASP A 24 13.59 -14.02 -16.38
C ASP A 24 13.59 -13.14 -15.13
N LEU A 25 13.97 -11.89 -15.35
CA LEU A 25 13.80 -10.77 -14.41
C LEU A 25 12.35 -10.75 -13.87
N PRO A 26 12.14 -10.55 -12.56
CA PRO A 26 10.78 -10.51 -12.02
C PRO A 26 10.00 -9.31 -12.58
N ARG A 27 8.80 -9.63 -13.08
CA ARG A 27 7.85 -8.72 -13.73
C ARG A 27 7.56 -7.47 -12.87
N SER A 28 7.83 -6.30 -13.44
CA SER A 28 7.47 -4.99 -12.92
C SER A 28 5.94 -4.78 -12.81
N ASP A 29 5.52 -4.41 -11.59
CA ASP A 29 4.58 -3.34 -11.20
C ASP A 29 3.23 -3.17 -11.91
N LYS A 30 2.54 -4.26 -12.28
CA LYS A 30 1.13 -4.16 -12.69
C LYS A 30 0.13 -4.16 -11.53
N ASN A 31 0.49 -4.76 -10.40
CA ASN A 31 -0.43 -4.96 -9.27
C ASN A 31 -0.69 -3.67 -8.47
N ASN A 32 0.30 -2.75 -8.45
CA ASN A 32 0.17 -1.49 -7.73
C ASN A 32 -0.93 -0.61 -8.35
N LYS A 33 -0.94 -0.45 -9.68
CA LYS A 33 -1.92 0.40 -10.39
C LYS A 33 -3.37 -0.07 -10.21
N THR A 34 -3.60 -1.39 -10.21
CA THR A 34 -4.94 -1.97 -10.00
C THR A 34 -5.43 -1.76 -8.57
N PHE A 35 -4.54 -1.92 -7.58
CA PHE A 35 -4.89 -1.74 -6.17
C PHE A 35 -5.26 -0.29 -5.84
N PHE A 36 -4.53 0.69 -6.37
CA PHE A 36 -4.88 2.11 -6.20
C PHE A 36 -6.23 2.45 -6.84
N ASN A 37 -6.56 1.85 -7.98
CA ASN A 37 -7.84 2.05 -8.62
C ASN A 37 -9.01 1.52 -7.76
N GLU A 38 -8.81 0.40 -7.07
CA GLU A 38 -9.79 -0.21 -6.17
C GLU A 38 -10.00 0.61 -4.88
N LEU A 39 -8.93 1.12 -4.27
CA LEU A 39 -9.01 2.03 -3.12
C LEU A 39 -9.62 3.41 -3.47
N SER A 40 -9.51 3.84 -4.73
CA SER A 40 -10.17 5.05 -5.23
C SER A 40 -11.66 4.87 -5.55
N GLY A 41 -12.21 3.68 -5.29
CA GLY A 41 -13.61 3.30 -5.51
C GLY A 41 -14.61 4.36 -5.01
N GLN A 42 -15.25 5.04 -5.95
CA GLN A 42 -16.05 6.25 -5.73
C GLN A 42 -17.42 6.05 -5.04
N ASN A 43 -17.77 4.91 -4.43
CA ASN A 43 -19.19 4.62 -4.15
C ASN A 43 -19.66 4.41 -2.71
N GLU A 44 -18.83 4.44 -1.66
CA GLU A 44 -19.34 4.13 -0.29
C GLU A 44 -19.25 5.26 0.76
N VAL A 45 -18.60 6.39 0.49
CA VAL A 45 -18.45 7.48 1.49
C VAL A 45 -19.39 8.67 1.22
N ARG A 46 -20.43 8.51 0.39
CA ARG A 46 -21.38 9.60 0.09
C ARG A 46 -22.40 9.89 1.20
N ARG A 47 -22.39 9.13 2.31
CA ARG A 47 -23.48 9.20 3.32
C ARG A 47 -23.16 9.89 4.65
N VAL A 48 -21.91 10.32 4.91
CA VAL A 48 -21.56 10.89 6.24
C VAL A 48 -21.04 12.34 6.18
N VAL A 49 -20.71 12.88 5.01
CA VAL A 49 -20.31 14.30 4.90
C VAL A 49 -21.51 15.15 4.52
N SER A 50 -22.06 15.87 5.50
CA SER A 50 -23.12 16.87 5.30
C SER A 50 -22.76 17.80 4.14
N ARG A 51 -23.71 18.01 3.21
CA ARG A 51 -23.53 18.85 2.01
C ARG A 51 -23.05 20.28 2.31
N GLU A 52 -23.25 20.75 3.54
CA GLU A 52 -22.88 22.09 4.00
C GLU A 52 -21.36 22.27 4.20
N ASN A 53 -20.61 21.20 4.48
CA ASN A 53 -19.15 21.27 4.63
C ASN A 53 -18.41 21.21 3.28
N ILE A 54 -19.10 20.79 2.21
CA ILE A 54 -18.55 20.69 0.86
C ILE A 54 -18.55 22.07 0.16
N SER A 55 -19.50 22.96 0.51
CA SER A 55 -19.61 24.28 -0.13
C SER A 55 -18.53 25.29 0.27
N ILE A 56 -17.77 25.04 1.33
CA ILE A 56 -16.75 25.98 1.84
C ILE A 56 -15.41 25.83 1.08
N PHE A 57 -15.16 24.66 0.47
CA PHE A 57 -13.94 24.36 -0.30
C PHE A 57 -14.20 24.25 -1.80
N GLN A 58 -15.14 25.03 -2.33
CA GLN A 58 -15.18 25.32 -3.77
C GLN A 58 -13.95 26.12 -4.24
N ASP A 59 -13.10 26.58 -3.32
CA ASP A 59 -11.74 27.03 -3.60
C ASP A 59 -10.78 25.83 -3.68
N ASN A 60 -10.19 25.66 -4.86
CA ASN A 60 -9.36 24.56 -5.36
C ASN A 60 -8.09 24.23 -4.54
N HIS A 61 -8.20 23.88 -3.26
CA HIS A 61 -7.06 23.44 -2.46
C HIS A 61 -6.74 21.98 -2.79
N GLN A 62 -5.75 21.78 -3.66
CA GLN A 62 -5.20 20.48 -3.98
C GLN A 62 -3.96 20.22 -3.13
N LEU A 63 -3.93 19.05 -2.50
CA LEU A 63 -2.72 18.56 -1.83
C LEU A 63 -1.74 18.04 -2.87
N ILE A 64 -0.50 18.51 -2.79
CA ILE A 64 0.59 18.14 -3.70
C ILE A 64 1.69 17.47 -2.88
N LEU A 65 2.32 16.44 -3.46
CA LEU A 65 3.49 15.79 -2.87
C LEU A 65 4.73 16.61 -3.19
N GLU A 66 5.46 17.02 -2.17
CA GLU A 66 6.73 17.75 -2.31
C GLU A 66 7.96 16.82 -2.32
N PHE A 67 7.76 15.54 -2.67
CA PHE A 67 8.82 14.54 -2.76
C PHE A 67 8.62 13.63 -3.97
N GLU A 68 9.74 13.14 -4.51
CA GLU A 68 9.76 12.08 -5.54
C GLU A 68 9.37 10.73 -4.94
N GLN A 69 8.67 9.91 -5.71
CA GLN A 69 8.18 8.61 -5.23
C GLN A 69 9.37 7.70 -4.86
N PRO A 70 9.54 7.31 -3.59
CA PRO A 70 10.80 6.68 -3.15
C PRO A 70 11.06 5.31 -3.79
N GLY A 71 10.00 4.60 -4.19
CA GLY A 71 10.06 3.33 -4.91
C GLY A 71 10.66 3.42 -6.31
N GLY A 72 10.76 4.63 -6.88
CA GLY A 72 11.42 4.88 -8.16
C GLY A 72 12.93 5.10 -8.06
N GLU A 73 13.50 5.19 -6.86
CA GLU A 73 14.93 5.35 -6.66
C GLU A 73 15.70 4.06 -6.97
N ALA A 74 16.87 4.19 -7.60
CA ALA A 74 17.68 3.03 -8.00
C ALA A 74 18.08 2.13 -6.81
N GLU A 75 18.29 2.71 -5.63
CA GLU A 75 18.73 2.01 -4.42
C GLU A 75 17.57 1.63 -3.49
N PHE A 76 16.30 1.75 -3.94
CA PHE A 76 15.13 1.52 -3.08
C PHE A 76 15.13 0.15 -2.40
N LEU A 77 15.44 -0.92 -3.13
CA LEU A 77 15.46 -2.28 -2.57
C LEU A 77 16.60 -2.49 -1.56
N GLU A 78 17.77 -1.90 -1.82
CA GLU A 78 18.88 -1.92 -0.86
C GLU A 78 18.48 -1.17 0.43
N ARG A 79 17.82 -0.02 0.29
CA ARG A 79 17.30 0.74 1.42
C ARG A 79 16.27 -0.06 2.22
N VAL A 80 15.33 -0.75 1.57
CA VAL A 80 14.37 -1.66 2.24
C VAL A 80 15.09 -2.76 3.00
N HIS A 81 16.12 -3.37 2.41
CA HIS A 81 16.89 -4.40 3.07
C HIS A 81 17.62 -3.88 4.32
N ASN A 82 18.19 -2.67 4.25
CA ASN A 82 18.97 -2.07 5.33
C ASN A 82 18.07 -1.51 6.44
N GLN A 83 17.01 -0.79 6.08
CA GLN A 83 16.10 -0.10 7.01
C GLN A 83 14.90 -0.97 7.44
N LYS A 84 14.71 -2.15 6.82
CA LYS A 84 13.61 -3.12 7.04
C LYS A 84 12.23 -2.65 6.61
N ILE A 85 12.01 -1.35 6.49
CA ILE A 85 10.75 -0.73 6.13
C ILE A 85 11.03 0.57 5.38
N CYS A 86 10.39 0.74 4.22
CA CYS A 86 10.44 2.00 3.46
C CYS A 86 9.09 2.31 2.84
N LEU A 87 8.75 3.59 2.78
CA LEU A 87 7.65 4.08 1.95
C LEU A 87 7.99 3.80 0.48
N GLU A 88 7.13 3.07 -0.22
CA GLU A 88 7.30 2.78 -1.65
C GLU A 88 6.71 3.90 -2.49
N ASN A 89 5.45 4.26 -2.23
CA ASN A 89 4.80 5.33 -2.98
C ASN A 89 3.60 5.91 -2.22
N VAL A 90 3.21 7.13 -2.60
CA VAL A 90 2.06 7.87 -2.06
C VAL A 90 1.24 8.44 -3.21
N ILE A 91 -0.08 8.37 -3.07
CA ILE A 91 -1.06 8.99 -3.94
C ILE A 91 -1.97 9.88 -3.11
N VAL A 92 -2.27 11.05 -3.66
CA VAL A 92 -3.15 12.03 -3.04
C VAL A 92 -4.40 12.16 -3.87
N SER A 93 -5.57 12.07 -3.24
CA SER A 93 -6.87 12.25 -3.90
C SER A 93 -7.80 13.02 -2.96
N ASN A 94 -8.15 14.25 -3.36
CA ASN A 94 -8.88 15.20 -2.51
C ASN A 94 -8.15 15.40 -1.16
N LEU A 95 -8.82 15.13 -0.04
CA LEU A 95 -8.28 15.19 1.32
C LEU A 95 -7.88 13.80 1.85
N LYS A 96 -7.41 12.92 0.97
CA LYS A 96 -6.95 11.58 1.34
C LYS A 96 -5.55 11.34 0.82
N VAL A 97 -4.71 10.79 1.68
CA VAL A 97 -3.37 10.33 1.33
C VAL A 97 -3.36 8.82 1.47
N THR A 98 -3.16 8.11 0.37
CA THR A 98 -2.97 6.66 0.38
C THR A 98 -1.54 6.33 0.00
N GLY A 99 -1.00 5.24 0.54
CA GLY A 99 0.35 4.86 0.20
C GLY A 99 0.63 3.39 0.39
N ILE A 100 1.77 2.98 -0.12
CA ILE A 100 2.30 1.63 -0.01
C ILE A 100 3.64 1.72 0.72
N VAL A 101 3.81 0.83 1.67
CA VAL A 101 5.05 0.61 2.40
C VAL A 101 5.56 -0.77 1.99
N LYS A 102 6.83 -0.85 1.61
CA LYS A 102 7.52 -2.12 1.39
C LYS A 102 8.35 -2.44 2.62
N ILE A 103 8.24 -3.68 3.11
CA ILE A 103 8.98 -4.15 4.28
C ILE A 103 9.73 -5.44 3.97
N LEU A 104 10.85 -5.64 4.65
CA LEU A 104 11.57 -6.90 4.61
C LEU A 104 10.78 -7.96 5.39
N ASN A 105 10.56 -9.12 4.77
CA ASN A 105 9.82 -10.21 5.37
C ASN A 105 10.69 -10.98 6.38
N LEU A 106 10.69 -10.53 7.63
CA LEU A 106 11.47 -11.12 8.73
C LEU A 106 10.73 -12.21 9.51
N GLY A 107 9.43 -12.38 9.31
CA GLY A 107 8.58 -13.29 10.07
C GLY A 107 7.12 -13.19 9.66
N PHE A 108 6.25 -14.10 10.07
CA PHE A 108 4.86 -14.11 9.62
C PHE A 108 4.05 -12.94 10.19
N GLU A 109 4.10 -12.75 11.50
CA GLU A 109 3.33 -11.73 12.21
C GLU A 109 4.03 -10.38 12.12
N LYS A 110 3.30 -9.37 11.63
CA LYS A 110 3.82 -8.02 11.40
C LYS A 110 2.74 -7.01 11.71
N GLU A 111 3.12 -5.95 12.40
CA GLU A 111 2.29 -4.78 12.63
C GLU A 111 2.98 -3.56 12.05
N VAL A 112 2.28 -2.85 11.17
CA VAL A 112 2.80 -1.66 10.50
C VAL A 112 1.80 -0.54 10.74
N ALA A 113 2.29 0.62 11.14
CA ALA A 113 1.50 1.82 11.33
C ALA A 113 2.21 3.01 10.70
N VAL A 114 1.42 3.98 10.23
CA VAL A 114 1.90 5.25 9.70
C VAL A 114 1.52 6.34 10.67
N ARG A 115 2.54 7.06 11.15
CA ARG A 115 2.37 8.22 12.02
C ARG A 115 2.49 9.50 11.22
N TYR A 116 1.55 10.42 11.43
CA TYR A 116 1.56 11.73 10.77
C TYR A 116 1.17 12.85 11.74
N THR A 117 1.53 14.08 11.39
CA THR A 117 1.24 15.30 12.14
C THR A 117 0.77 16.39 11.18
N LEU A 118 0.05 17.37 11.71
CA LEU A 118 -0.40 18.57 11.00
C LEU A 118 0.03 19.85 11.73
N ASN A 119 0.87 19.72 12.77
CA ASN A 119 1.24 20.81 13.66
C ASN A 119 2.67 20.64 14.21
N GLU A 120 3.64 20.50 13.30
CA GLU A 120 5.07 20.42 13.64
C GLU A 120 5.39 19.35 14.71
N TRP A 121 4.70 18.21 14.66
CA TRP A 121 4.85 17.10 15.62
C TRP A 121 4.46 17.42 17.08
N MET A 122 3.78 18.54 17.35
CA MET A 122 3.22 18.82 18.67
C MET A 122 2.16 17.78 19.07
N SER A 123 1.39 17.29 18.10
CA SER A 123 0.56 16.10 18.23
C SER A 123 0.70 15.21 17.00
N PHE A 124 0.31 13.94 17.15
CA PHE A 124 0.36 12.98 16.05
C PHE A 124 -0.89 12.10 16.03
N PHE A 125 -1.15 11.55 14.85
CA PHE A 125 -2.14 10.53 14.60
C PHE A 125 -1.42 9.28 14.08
N GLU A 126 -2.00 8.11 14.33
CA GLU A 126 -1.49 6.84 13.83
C GLU A 126 -2.59 6.08 13.11
N GLU A 127 -2.30 5.65 11.89
CA GLU A 127 -3.18 4.79 11.10
C GLU A 127 -2.49 3.46 10.86
N LYS A 128 -3.22 2.37 11.08
CA LYS A 128 -2.71 1.03 10.82
C LYS A 128 -2.58 0.82 9.31
N ALA A 129 -1.46 0.24 8.90
CA ALA A 129 -1.29 -0.24 7.54
C ALA A 129 -1.69 -1.72 7.46
N GLU A 130 -2.35 -2.10 6.37
CA GLU A 130 -2.87 -3.44 6.14
C GLU A 130 -2.02 -4.17 5.11
N PHE A 131 -1.73 -5.44 5.37
CA PHE A 131 -1.00 -6.29 4.43
C PHE A 131 -1.76 -6.38 3.10
N LEU A 132 -1.05 -6.18 2.00
CA LEU A 132 -1.61 -6.28 0.65
C LEU A 132 -1.55 -7.75 0.17
N PRO A 133 -2.69 -8.46 0.04
CA PRO A 133 -2.68 -9.87 -0.33
C PRO A 133 -2.04 -10.11 -1.71
N GLY A 134 -1.20 -11.14 -1.82
CA GLY A 134 -0.52 -11.50 -3.07
C GLY A 134 0.61 -10.55 -3.47
N SER A 135 1.01 -9.60 -2.62
CA SER A 135 2.12 -8.68 -2.86
C SER A 135 3.49 -9.21 -2.42
N SER A 136 3.50 -10.28 -1.62
CA SER A 136 4.73 -10.89 -1.11
C SER A 136 5.50 -11.60 -2.23
N ASP A 137 6.79 -11.31 -2.34
CA ASP A 137 7.73 -12.01 -3.22
C ASP A 137 8.60 -13.04 -2.47
N GLY A 138 8.28 -13.29 -1.19
CA GLY A 138 9.04 -14.15 -0.29
C GLY A 138 10.19 -13.44 0.45
N VAL A 139 10.68 -12.31 -0.08
CA VAL A 139 11.73 -11.50 0.55
C VAL A 139 11.15 -10.24 1.18
N THR A 140 10.18 -9.61 0.52
CA THR A 140 9.50 -8.40 0.96
C THR A 140 7.99 -8.56 0.92
N ASP A 141 7.32 -7.80 1.77
CA ASP A 141 5.87 -7.65 1.78
C ASP A 141 5.48 -6.20 1.50
N LYS A 142 4.27 -6.00 0.99
CA LYS A 142 3.69 -4.65 0.86
C LYS A 142 2.52 -4.48 1.83
N PHE A 143 2.47 -3.31 2.45
CA PHE A 143 1.40 -2.85 3.32
C PHE A 143 0.83 -1.56 2.75
N SER A 144 -0.49 -1.41 2.80
CA SER A 144 -1.19 -0.21 2.34
C SER A 144 -1.77 0.56 3.50
N PHE A 145 -1.80 1.89 3.40
CA PHE A 145 -2.42 2.75 4.40
C PHE A 145 -3.27 3.83 3.74
N LEU A 146 -4.20 4.38 4.52
CA LEU A 146 -5.04 5.50 4.15
C LEU A 146 -5.06 6.49 5.31
N LEU A 147 -4.66 7.73 5.06
CA LEU A 147 -4.74 8.84 6.01
C LEU A 147 -5.95 9.71 5.61
N PRO A 148 -7.03 9.72 6.40
CA PRO A 148 -8.12 10.66 6.20
C PRO A 148 -7.72 12.02 6.77
N LEU A 149 -7.62 13.04 5.92
CA LEU A 149 -7.38 14.40 6.38
C LEU A 149 -8.74 15.06 6.63
N PHE A 150 -9.07 15.26 7.90
CA PHE A 150 -10.28 15.97 8.30
C PHE A 150 -10.04 17.47 8.25
N ILE A 151 -11.03 18.22 7.75
CA ILE A 151 -10.99 19.69 7.64
C ILE A 151 -10.68 20.35 8.99
N SER A 152 -11.24 19.83 10.08
CA SER A 152 -10.95 20.30 11.44
C SER A 152 -9.48 20.18 11.84
N HIS A 153 -8.69 19.35 11.16
CA HIS A 153 -7.27 19.19 11.43
C HIS A 153 -6.40 20.14 10.59
N LEU A 154 -6.94 20.75 9.53
CA LEU A 154 -6.24 21.67 8.63
C LEU A 154 -6.39 23.15 9.04
N GLU A 155 -7.37 23.48 9.89
CA GLU A 155 -7.62 24.86 10.36
C GLU A 155 -6.70 25.33 11.51
N ILE A 156 -5.69 24.54 11.89
CA ILE A 156 -4.77 24.84 13.02
C ILE A 156 -3.39 25.35 12.54
N GLY A 157 -3.28 25.74 11.27
CA GLY A 157 -2.06 26.34 10.69
C GLY A 157 -1.98 27.85 10.87
#